data_AF-A0A7G8DGD3-F1
#
_entry.id   AF-A0A7G8DGD3-F1
#
_cell.length_a   1.000
_cell.length_b   1.000
_cell.length_c   1.000
_cell.angle_alpha   90.00
_cell.angle_beta   90.00
_cell.angle_gamma   90.00
#
_symmetry.space_group_name_H-M   'P 1'
#
loop_
_entity.id
_entity.type
_entity.pdbx_description
1 polymer ?
#
loop_
_entity_poly.entity_id
_entity_poly.type
_entity_poly.pdbx_seq_one_letter_code
_entity_poly.pdbx_strand_id
1 'polypeptide(L)'
;MSQEIPLQEQVRKWFRSHLLGREVELQELYELPQCELDLLMAETAEIRSDVENRARSHGRWCTAGYMLELARIIDSRRAEA
;
A
#
# COMPACT_ATOMS: atom_id res chain seq x y z
N MET A 1 0.95 11.85 -17.75
CA MET A 1 2.08 12.60 -17.19
C MET A 1 2.77 11.65 -16.24
N SER A 2 4.03 11.30 -16.48
CA SER A 2 4.79 10.50 -15.51
C SER A 2 4.89 11.34 -14.24
N GLN A 3 4.08 11.01 -13.23
CA GLN A 3 4.18 11.68 -11.93
C GLN A 3 5.57 11.36 -11.40
N GLU A 4 6.38 12.39 -11.20
CA GLU A 4 7.67 12.24 -10.54
C GLU A 4 7.38 11.82 -9.10
N ILE A 5 7.61 10.54 -8.79
CA ILE A 5 7.38 9.99 -7.45
C ILE A 5 8.38 10.68 -6.50
N PRO A 6 7.93 11.33 -5.41
CA PRO A 6 8.81 11.97 -4.45
C PRO A 6 9.86 10.99 -3.91
N LEU A 7 11.09 11.45 -3.69
CA LEU A 7 12.22 10.58 -3.29
C LEU A 7 11.93 9.74 -2.03
N GLN A 8 11.16 10.30 -1.09
CA GLN A 8 10.76 9.65 0.15
C GLN A 8 9.79 8.47 -0.09
N GLU A 9 9.12 8.43 -1.23
CA GLU A 9 8.13 7.44 -1.64
C GLU A 9 8.73 6.38 -2.60
N GLN A 10 10.00 6.52 -3.01
CA GLN A 10 10.72 5.58 -3.89
C GLN A 10 11.29 4.36 -3.14
N VAL A 11 10.80 4.07 -1.92
CA VAL A 11 11.28 2.93 -1.13
C VAL A 11 10.82 1.63 -1.78
N ARG A 12 11.76 0.72 -2.05
CA ARG A 12 11.43 -0.60 -2.60
C ARG A 12 10.90 -1.55 -1.52
N LYS A 13 9.61 -1.86 -1.59
CA LYS A 13 8.91 -2.84 -0.75
C LYS A 13 7.94 -3.64 -1.60
N TRP A 14 7.82 -4.92 -1.30
CA TRP A 14 6.87 -5.82 -1.95
C TRP A 14 5.85 -6.31 -0.93
N PHE A 15 4.58 -6.31 -1.33
CA PHE A 15 3.48 -6.82 -0.55
C PHE A 15 2.72 -7.86 -1.36
N ARG A 16 2.60 -9.05 -0.80
CA ARG A 16 1.79 -10.12 -1.37
C ARG A 16 0.33 -9.92 -1.00
N SER A 17 -0.44 -9.33 -1.90
CA SER A 17 -1.87 -9.08 -1.73
C SER A 17 -2.68 -10.35 -1.99
N HIS A 18 -3.55 -10.69 -1.05
CA HIS A 18 -4.51 -11.78 -1.19
C HIS A 18 -5.71 -11.32 -2.02
N LEU A 19 -6.14 -10.06 -1.86
CA LEU A 19 -7.29 -9.52 -2.58
C LEU A 19 -7.00 -9.29 -4.06
N LEU A 20 -5.76 -8.91 -4.42
CA LEU A 20 -5.33 -8.75 -5.82
C LEU A 20 -4.74 -10.03 -6.41
N GLY A 21 -4.52 -11.08 -5.60
CA GLY A 21 -3.98 -12.36 -6.05
C GLY A 21 -2.54 -12.29 -6.60
N ARG A 22 -1.80 -11.20 -6.30
CA ARG A 22 -0.44 -10.96 -6.82
C ARG A 22 0.44 -10.24 -5.81
N GLU A 23 1.73 -10.25 -6.08
CA GLU A 23 2.66 -9.36 -5.40
C GLU A 23 2.61 -7.97 -6.04
N VAL A 24 2.72 -6.94 -5.20
CA VAL A 24 2.65 -5.53 -5.57
C VAL A 24 3.88 -4.84 -5.00
N GLU A 25 4.70 -4.21 -5.86
CA GLU A 25 5.72 -3.28 -5.43
C GLU A 25 5.09 -1.95 -5.00
N LEU A 26 5.65 -1.30 -3.98
CA LEU A 26 5.15 -0.05 -3.41
C LEU A 26 4.92 1.05 -4.45
N GLN A 27 5.79 1.15 -5.47
CA GLN A 27 5.66 2.17 -6.52
C GLN A 27 4.54 1.87 -7.51
N GLU A 28 4.13 0.61 -7.67
CA GLU A 28 3.01 0.25 -8.55
C GLU A 28 1.69 0.89 -8.10
N LEU A 29 1.57 1.29 -6.82
CA LEU A 29 0.38 1.96 -6.29
C LEU A 29 0.00 3.22 -7.07
N TYR A 30 0.98 3.91 -7.65
CA TYR A 30 0.75 5.09 -8.49
C TYR A 30 -0.03 4.75 -9.76
N GLU A 31 0.20 3.55 -10.30
CA GLU A 31 -0.37 3.08 -11.55
C GLU A 31 -1.63 2.23 -11.32
N LEU A 32 -1.91 1.80 -10.08
CA LEU A 32 -3.08 1.01 -9.75
C LEU A 32 -4.40 1.76 -10.06
N PRO A 33 -5.37 1.10 -10.72
CA PRO A 33 -6.74 1.58 -10.77
C PRO A 33 -7.30 1.84 -9.37
N GLN A 34 -8.23 2.79 -9.23
CA GLN A 34 -8.79 3.14 -7.92
C GLN A 34 -9.38 1.92 -7.19
N CYS A 35 -10.12 1.06 -7.89
CA CYS A 35 -10.69 -0.14 -7.29
C CYS A 35 -9.63 -1.11 -6.73
N GLU A 36 -8.47 -1.22 -7.37
CA GLU A 36 -7.37 -2.06 -6.88
C GLU A 36 -6.64 -1.40 -5.70
N LEU A 37 -6.50 -0.08 -5.75
CA LEU A 37 -5.95 0.71 -4.64
C LEU A 37 -6.83 0.57 -3.38
N ASP A 38 -8.15 0.66 -3.53
CA ASP A 38 -9.12 0.49 -2.45
C ASP A 38 -9.03 -0.91 -1.80
N LEU A 39 -8.88 -1.96 -2.62
CA LEU A 39 -8.67 -3.33 -2.12
C LEU A 39 -7.37 -3.44 -1.34
N LEU A 40 -6.27 -2.87 -1.87
CA LEU A 40 -4.98 -2.87 -1.18
C LEU A 40 -5.07 -2.12 0.16
N MET A 41 -5.75 -0.98 0.19
CA MET A 41 -5.99 -0.20 1.41
C MET A 41 -6.78 -1.00 2.44
N ALA A 42 -7.84 -1.70 2.03
CA ALA A 42 -8.64 -2.53 2.92
C ALA A 42 -7.81 -3.67 3.53
N GLU A 43 -7.09 -4.44 2.69
CA GLU A 43 -6.26 -5.56 3.15
C GLU A 43 -5.16 -5.10 4.11
N THR A 44 -4.46 -4.01 3.75
CA THR A 44 -3.38 -3.48 4.58
C THR A 44 -3.93 -2.87 5.87
N ALA A 45 -5.09 -2.21 5.86
CA ALA A 45 -5.74 -1.71 7.07
C ALA A 45 -6.19 -2.83 8.01
N GLU A 46 -6.69 -3.95 7.48
CA GLU A 46 -7.04 -5.13 8.28
C GLU A 46 -5.80 -5.69 9.00
N ILE A 47 -4.72 -5.93 8.24
CA ILE A 47 -3.42 -6.31 8.82
C ILE A 47 -2.99 -5.26 9.86
N ARG A 48 -3.38 -3.98 9.67
CA ARG A 48 -3.12 -2.88 10.61
C ARG A 48 -3.93 -2.76 11.86
N SER A 49 -5.04 -3.45 11.91
CA SER A 49 -5.83 -3.56 13.12
C SER A 49 -5.41 -4.75 14.00
N ASP A 50 -4.75 -5.78 13.44
CA ASP A 50 -4.38 -7.00 14.17
C ASP A 50 -3.06 -6.86 14.96
N VAL A 51 -3.19 -6.54 16.24
CA VAL A 51 -2.06 -6.40 17.18
C VAL A 51 -1.38 -7.75 17.47
N GLU A 52 -2.07 -8.88 17.33
CA GLU A 52 -1.44 -10.19 17.46
C GLU A 52 -0.59 -10.51 16.22
N ASN A 53 -1.02 -10.06 15.04
CA ASN A 53 -0.23 -10.17 13.81
C ASN A 53 1.07 -9.35 13.91
N ARG A 54 1.02 -8.17 14.55
CA ARG A 54 2.25 -7.40 14.87
C ARG A 54 3.30 -8.25 15.60
N ALA A 55 2.89 -9.03 16.59
CA ALA A 55 3.78 -9.89 17.36
C ALA A 55 4.26 -11.11 16.57
N ARG A 56 3.37 -11.71 15.76
CA ARG A 56 3.64 -12.93 14.98
C ARG A 56 4.46 -12.68 13.70
N SER A 57 4.26 -11.53 13.05
CA SER A 57 4.87 -11.21 11.76
C SER A 57 5.19 -9.71 11.63
N HIS A 58 6.15 -9.24 12.43
CA HIS A 58 6.56 -7.83 12.43
C HIS A 58 6.97 -7.31 11.04
N GLY A 59 7.60 -8.14 10.21
CA GLY A 59 7.99 -7.77 8.84
C GLY A 59 6.79 -7.47 7.94
N ARG A 60 5.83 -8.40 7.86
CA ARG A 60 4.57 -8.19 7.12
C ARG A 60 3.82 -6.99 7.67
N TRP A 61 3.88 -6.83 8.98
CA TRP A 61 3.21 -5.76 9.69
C TRP A 61 3.74 -4.36 9.32
N CYS A 62 5.06 -4.21 9.27
CA CYS A 62 5.72 -3.01 8.78
C CYS A 62 5.43 -2.74 7.30
N THR A 63 5.52 -3.76 6.44
CA THR A 63 5.25 -3.62 4.99
C THR A 63 3.83 -3.14 4.71
N ALA A 64 2.83 -3.68 5.41
CA ALA A 64 1.45 -3.20 5.31
C ALA A 64 1.31 -1.71 5.70
N GLY A 65 2.14 -1.23 6.64
CA GLY A 65 2.26 0.19 6.99
C GLY A 65 2.70 1.08 5.84
N TYR A 66 3.77 0.70 5.15
CA TYR A 66 4.25 1.45 3.99
C TYR A 66 3.19 1.50 2.88
N MET A 67 2.56 0.35 2.59
CA MET A 67 1.53 0.25 1.56
C MET A 67 0.30 1.09 1.89
N LEU A 68 -0.21 1.00 3.14
CA LEU A 68 -1.40 1.75 3.56
C LEU A 68 -1.17 3.26 3.53
N GLU A 69 -0.01 3.71 4.02
CA GLU A 69 0.29 5.15 4.07
C GLU A 69 0.43 5.73 2.66
N LEU A 70 1.17 5.06 1.77
CA LEU A 70 1.33 5.53 0.40
C LEU A 70 0.01 5.51 -0.36
N ALA A 71 -0.80 4.45 -0.19
CA ALA A 71 -2.10 4.36 -0.84
C ALA A 71 -3.03 5.50 -0.41
N ARG A 72 -3.03 5.88 0.88
CA ARG A 72 -3.79 7.06 1.38
C ARG A 72 -3.31 8.37 0.78
N ILE A 73 -1.99 8.54 0.67
CA ILE A 73 -1.42 9.74 0.05
C ILE A 73 -1.87 9.86 -1.42
N ILE A 74 -1.83 8.75 -2.17
CA ILE A 74 -2.25 8.70 -3.57
C ILE A 74 -3.76 8.96 -3.69
N ASP A 75 -4.57 8.34 -2.84
CA ASP A 75 -6.02 8.53 -2.81
C ASP A 75 -6.40 9.99 -2.57
N SER A 76 -5.82 10.63 -1.55
CA SER A 76 -6.02 12.06 -1.28
C SER A 76 -5.63 12.93 -2.47
N ARG A 77 -4.47 12.66 -3.10
CA ARG A 77 -4.02 13.39 -4.30
C ARG A 77 -4.99 13.24 -5.47
N ARG A 78 -5.62 12.07 -5.63
CA ARG A 78 -6.63 11.82 -6.68
C ARG A 78 -7.95 12.52 -6.39
N ALA A 79 -8.35 12.63 -5.12
CA ALA A 79 -9.57 13.33 -4.72
C ALA A 79 -9.47 14.87 -4.90
N GLU A 80 -8.26 15.42 -4.87
CA GLU A 80 -7.98 16.84 -5.10
C GLU A 80 -7.84 17.22 -6.60
N ALA A 81 -7.77 16.25 -7.50
CA ALA A 81 -7.52 16.42 -8.94
C ALA A 81 -8.81 16.47 -9.78
#